data_AF-A0A4Q3RKZ5-F1
#
_entry.id   AF-A0A4Q3RKZ5-F1
#
_cell.length_a   1.000
_cell.length_b   1.000
_cell.length_c   1.000
_cell.angle_alpha   90.00
_cell.angle_beta   90.00
_cell.angle_gamma   90.00
#
_symmetry.space_group_name_H-M   'P 1'
#
loop_
_entity.id
_entity.type
_entity.pdbx_description
1 polymer ?
#
loop_
_entity_poly.entity_id
_entity_poly.type
_entity_poly.pdbx_seq_one_letter_code
_entity_poly.pdbx_strand_id
1 'polypeptide(L)'
;MIRHASAVWNGSGKEGKGTLSSQSGVLQQTQYSYNTRFADGVGTNPEELVAAAHAGCFTMKLSFVLGEAGFTPDSLETKCEITFENGAITKSHLTVKGTVPILRFN
;
A
#
# COMPACT_ATOMS: atom_id res chain seq x y z
N MET A 1 -6.01 15.10 -12.65
CA MET A 1 -6.49 15.08 -11.25
C MET A 1 -5.28 15.10 -10.33
N ILE A 2 -5.29 15.90 -9.27
CA ILE A 2 -4.19 15.96 -8.27
C ILE A 2 -4.70 15.36 -6.97
N ARG A 3 -3.96 14.41 -6.39
CA ARG A 3 -4.20 13.82 -5.06
C ARG A 3 -3.03 14.14 -4.16
N HIS A 4 -3.29 14.38 -2.88
CA HIS A 4 -2.24 14.81 -1.95
C HIS A 4 -2.42 14.22 -0.54
N ALA A 5 -1.33 14.22 0.20
CA ALA A 5 -1.24 13.90 1.62
C ALA A 5 -0.19 14.82 2.25
N SER A 6 -0.24 14.99 3.57
CA SER A 6 0.72 15.78 4.34
C SER A 6 1.30 14.96 5.48
N ALA A 7 2.53 15.33 5.85
CA ALA A 7 3.23 14.78 7.00
C ALA A 7 3.69 15.95 7.89
N VAL A 8 3.54 15.79 9.19
CA VAL A 8 4.10 16.69 10.20
C VAL A 8 5.08 15.90 11.04
N TRP A 9 6.23 16.48 11.38
CA TRP A 9 7.21 15.90 12.29
C TRP A 9 7.65 16.92 13.32
N ASN A 10 7.69 16.52 14.59
CA ASN A 10 8.13 17.36 15.70
C ASN A 10 9.22 16.65 16.49
N GLY A 11 10.34 17.33 16.73
CA GLY A 11 11.47 16.81 17.51
C GLY A 11 12.60 16.22 16.66
N SER A 12 13.56 15.58 17.33
CA SER A 12 14.75 15.00 16.71
C SER A 12 14.41 13.74 15.89
N GLY A 13 15.39 13.16 15.17
CA GLY A 13 15.13 12.00 14.31
C GLY A 13 14.64 10.76 15.05
N LYS A 14 15.23 10.43 16.21
CA LYS A 14 14.86 9.21 16.98
C LYS A 14 13.72 9.43 17.98
N GLU A 15 13.69 10.60 18.62
CA GLU A 15 12.69 10.89 19.67
C GLU A 15 11.48 11.65 19.14
N GLY A 16 11.55 12.09 17.88
CA GLY A 16 10.48 12.83 17.24
C GLY A 16 9.24 11.98 17.01
N LYS A 17 8.13 12.69 16.87
CA LYS A 17 6.82 12.12 16.59
C LYS A 17 6.25 12.81 15.37
N GLY A 18 5.59 12.04 14.52
CA GLY A 18 4.93 12.58 13.36
C GLY A 18 3.50 12.12 13.21
N THR A 19 2.79 12.84 12.34
CA THR A 19 1.44 12.49 11.92
C THR A 19 1.32 12.57 10.40
N LEU A 20 0.49 11.70 9.83
CA LEU A 20 0.15 11.67 8.41
C LEU A 20 -1.34 12.00 8.23
N SER A 21 -1.67 12.77 7.19
CA SER A 21 -3.06 13.04 6.80
C SER A 21 -3.22 12.90 5.28
N SER A 22 -4.28 12.23 4.84
CA SER A 22 -4.61 12.09 3.41
C SER A 22 -5.75 13.02 3.02
N GLN A 23 -5.77 13.51 1.78
CA GLN A 23 -6.87 14.35 1.27
C GLN A 23 -8.26 13.72 1.46
N SER A 24 -8.34 12.40 1.41
CA SER A 24 -9.60 11.66 1.60
C SER A 24 -10.08 11.62 3.05
N GLY A 25 -9.22 11.96 4.02
CA GLY A 25 -9.50 11.72 5.44
C GLY A 25 -9.45 10.24 5.83
N VAL A 26 -8.88 9.35 5.01
CA VAL A 26 -8.63 7.96 5.42
C VAL A 26 -7.49 7.92 6.45
N LEU A 27 -6.43 8.70 6.22
CA LEU A 27 -5.44 9.01 7.25
C LEU A 27 -5.82 10.37 7.85
N GLN A 28 -5.99 10.42 9.18
CA GLN A 28 -6.35 11.64 9.91
C GLN A 28 -5.45 11.77 11.12
N GLN A 29 -4.41 12.61 10.98
CA GLN A 29 -3.37 12.76 12.01
C GLN A 29 -2.83 11.40 12.50
N THR A 30 -2.76 10.42 11.60
CA THR A 30 -2.33 9.05 11.91
C THR A 30 -0.88 9.07 12.35
N GLN A 31 -0.60 8.53 13.53
CA GLN A 31 0.72 8.59 14.14
C GLN A 31 1.74 7.73 13.41
N TYR A 32 2.95 8.26 13.23
CA TYR A 32 4.15 7.52 12.82
C TYR A 32 5.36 8.05 13.60
N SER A 33 6.38 7.21 13.78
CA SER A 33 7.58 7.53 14.53
C SER A 33 8.79 6.75 14.02
N TYR A 34 9.98 7.04 14.58
CA TYR A 34 11.16 6.21 14.33
C TYR A 34 10.91 4.76 14.75
N ASN A 35 10.29 4.56 15.91
CA ASN A 35 10.02 3.23 16.44
C ASN A 35 8.98 2.46 15.61
N THR A 36 7.94 3.11 15.08
CA THR A 36 6.95 2.41 14.23
C THR A 36 7.49 2.13 12.83
N ARG A 37 8.60 2.76 12.43
CA ARG A 37 9.24 2.55 11.13
C ARG A 37 10.41 1.56 11.18
N PHE A 38 11.20 1.59 12.26
CA PHE A 38 12.45 0.84 12.37
C PHE A 38 12.51 -0.15 13.54
N ALA A 39 11.47 -0.19 14.38
CA ALA A 39 11.35 -1.12 15.51
C ALA A 39 9.94 -1.75 15.55
N ASP A 40 9.69 -2.59 16.55
CA ASP A 40 8.38 -3.21 16.76
C ASP A 40 7.47 -2.25 17.54
N GLY A 41 6.79 -1.35 16.81
CA GLY A 41 5.83 -0.41 17.35
C GLY A 41 4.50 -0.47 16.60
N VAL A 42 3.38 -0.34 17.32
CA VAL A 42 2.05 -0.24 16.71
C VAL A 42 1.86 1.18 16.17
N GLY A 43 1.71 1.32 14.85
CA GLY A 43 1.51 2.57 14.13
C GLY A 43 1.80 2.39 12.64
N THR A 44 1.55 3.41 11.82
CA THR A 44 1.84 3.32 10.37
C THR A 44 3.30 3.65 10.07
N ASN A 45 3.74 3.36 8.85
CA ASN A 45 5.05 3.72 8.31
C ASN A 45 4.95 4.00 6.79
N PRO A 46 5.89 4.75 6.20
CA PRO A 46 5.88 5.03 4.76
C PRO A 46 5.88 3.76 3.89
N GLU A 47 6.57 2.71 4.32
CA GLU A 47 6.75 1.49 3.55
C GLU A 47 5.43 0.72 3.36
N GLU A 48 4.61 0.56 4.41
CA GLU A 48 3.29 -0.07 4.29
C GLU A 48 2.30 0.76 3.46
N LEU A 49 2.42 2.08 3.46
CA LEU A 49 1.57 2.95 2.64
C LEU A 49 1.91 2.84 1.15
N VAL A 50 3.21 2.73 0.82
CA VAL A 50 3.67 2.40 -0.54
C VAL A 50 3.21 1.00 -0.92
N ALA A 51 3.31 0.03 0.00
CA ALA A 51 2.82 -1.34 -0.23
C ALA A 51 1.32 -1.36 -0.56
N ALA A 52 0.50 -0.65 0.22
CA ALA A 52 -0.94 -0.54 0.02
C ALA A 52 -1.28 0.11 -1.32
N ALA A 53 -0.61 1.22 -1.67
CA ALA A 53 -0.80 1.89 -2.95
C ALA A 53 -0.46 0.98 -4.13
N HIS A 54 0.67 0.26 -4.06
CA HIS A 54 1.11 -0.61 -5.15
C HIS A 54 0.23 -1.86 -5.30
N ALA A 55 -0.12 -2.53 -4.18
CA ALA A 55 -1.03 -3.66 -4.17
C ALA A 55 -2.41 -3.29 -4.76
N GLY A 56 -2.98 -2.15 -4.34
CA GLY A 56 -4.26 -1.68 -4.83
C GLY A 56 -4.23 -1.35 -6.33
N CYS A 57 -3.20 -0.64 -6.79
CA CYS A 57 -3.02 -0.29 -8.19
C CYS A 57 -2.90 -1.54 -9.08
N PHE A 58 -2.02 -2.48 -8.70
CA PHE A 58 -1.80 -3.71 -9.44
C PHE A 58 -3.09 -4.55 -9.51
N THR A 59 -3.76 -4.78 -8.37
CA THR A 59 -4.99 -5.58 -8.30
C THR A 59 -6.08 -5.02 -9.21
N MET A 60 -6.28 -3.69 -9.19
CA MET A 60 -7.26 -3.02 -10.03
C MET A 60 -6.90 -3.14 -11.52
N LYS A 61 -5.65 -2.91 -11.90
CA LYS A 61 -5.23 -3.04 -13.31
C LYS A 61 -5.34 -4.48 -13.80
N LEU A 62 -5.00 -5.46 -12.98
CA LEU A 62 -5.17 -6.88 -13.32
C LEU A 62 -6.64 -7.22 -13.63
N SER A 63 -7.58 -6.70 -12.83
CA SER A 63 -9.02 -6.86 -13.11
C SER A 63 -9.42 -6.28 -14.47
N PHE A 64 -8.89 -5.11 -14.86
CA PHE A 64 -9.16 -4.53 -16.18
C PHE A 64 -8.59 -5.39 -17.31
N VAL A 65 -7.35 -5.87 -17.17
CA VAL A 65 -6.72 -6.74 -18.18
C VAL A 65 -7.47 -8.06 -18.35
N LEU A 66 -7.96 -8.66 -17.26
CA LEU A 66 -8.81 -9.85 -17.33
C LEU A 66 -10.13 -9.56 -18.06
N GLY A 67 -10.76 -8.41 -17.77
CA GLY A 67 -11.98 -7.96 -18.45
C GLY A 67 -11.79 -7.76 -19.96
N GLU A 68 -10.66 -7.13 -20.35
CA GLU A 68 -10.27 -6.99 -21.77
C GLU A 68 -10.11 -8.35 -22.46
N ALA A 69 -9.75 -9.40 -21.73
CA ALA A 69 -9.64 -10.78 -22.20
C ALA A 69 -10.94 -11.60 -22.07
N GLY A 70 -12.06 -11.00 -21.65
CA GLY A 70 -13.36 -11.67 -21.54
C GLY A 70 -13.59 -12.43 -20.22
N PHE A 71 -12.73 -12.24 -19.22
CA PHE A 71 -12.88 -12.84 -17.90
C PHE A 71 -13.37 -11.82 -16.87
N THR A 72 -14.21 -12.25 -15.95
CA THR A 72 -14.57 -11.46 -14.75
C THR A 72 -14.05 -12.22 -13.53
N PRO A 73 -13.05 -11.68 -12.80
CA PRO A 73 -12.58 -12.33 -11.58
C PRO A 73 -13.62 -12.25 -10.46
N ASP A 74 -13.83 -13.33 -9.72
CA ASP A 74 -14.64 -13.31 -8.49
C ASP A 74 -13.87 -12.63 -7.35
N SER A 75 -12.56 -12.88 -7.28
CA SER A 75 -11.67 -12.26 -6.30
C SER A 75 -10.25 -12.14 -6.82
N LEU A 76 -9.59 -11.04 -6.47
CA LEU A 76 -8.15 -10.84 -6.62
C LEU A 76 -7.64 -10.24 -5.30
N GLU A 77 -6.68 -10.91 -4.68
CA GLU A 77 -6.00 -10.47 -3.47
C GLU A 77 -4.51 -10.33 -3.77
N THR A 78 -3.97 -9.14 -3.62
CA THR A 78 -2.54 -8.87 -3.78
C THR A 78 -1.94 -8.48 -2.44
N LYS A 79 -0.94 -9.24 -1.98
CA LYS A 79 -0.04 -8.84 -0.92
C LYS A 79 1.19 -8.17 -1.54
N CYS A 80 1.53 -6.97 -1.07
CA CYS A 80 2.78 -6.30 -1.42
C CYS A 80 3.73 -6.29 -0.22
N GLU A 81 4.97 -6.72 -0.44
CA GLU A 81 6.04 -6.67 0.53
C GLU A 81 7.11 -5.71 0.03
N ILE A 82 7.35 -4.64 0.79
CA ILE A 82 8.40 -3.66 0.52
C ILE A 82 9.65 -4.05 1.29
N THR A 83 10.77 -4.19 0.59
CA THR A 83 12.09 -4.33 1.21
C THR A 83 12.70 -2.95 1.37
N PHE A 84 13.00 -2.59 2.62
CA PHE A 84 13.68 -1.36 2.97
C PHE A 84 15.03 -1.68 3.60
N GLU A 85 16.11 -1.31 2.91
CA GLU A 85 17.48 -1.63 3.30
C GLU A 85 18.35 -0.38 3.17
N ASN A 86 19.22 -0.15 4.15
CA ASN A 86 20.20 0.94 4.12
C ASN A 86 19.61 2.33 3.78
N GLY A 87 18.38 2.60 4.21
CA GLY A 87 17.71 3.88 3.98
C GLY A 87 16.95 3.99 2.66
N ALA A 88 16.86 2.92 1.86
CA ALA A 88 16.21 2.92 0.55
C ALA A 88 15.20 1.78 0.40
N ILE A 89 14.13 2.03 -0.36
CA ILE A 89 13.25 0.97 -0.86
C ILE A 89 13.98 0.29 -2.03
N THR A 90 14.34 -0.99 -1.86
CA THR A 90 15.12 -1.74 -2.86
C THR A 90 14.27 -2.74 -3.64
N LYS A 91 13.13 -3.17 -3.09
CA LYS A 91 12.23 -4.13 -3.73
C LYS A 91 10.78 -3.87 -3.36
N SER A 92 9.90 -4.13 -4.32
CA SER A 92 8.46 -4.27 -4.11
C SER A 92 8.03 -5.62 -4.68
N HIS A 93 7.72 -6.57 -3.81
CA HIS A 93 7.34 -7.93 -4.19
C HIS A 93 5.84 -8.13 -4.07
N LEU A 94 5.19 -8.50 -5.17
CA LEU A 94 3.75 -8.74 -5.23
C LEU A 94 3.48 -10.25 -5.26
N THR A 95 2.68 -10.73 -4.32
CA THR A 95 2.10 -12.07 -4.35
C THR A 95 0.59 -11.92 -4.57
N VAL A 96 0.06 -12.60 -5.59
CA VAL A 96 -1.34 -12.45 -6.00
C VAL A 96 -2.03 -13.78 -5.92
N LYS A 97 -3.21 -13.81 -5.31
CA LYS A 97 -4.14 -14.94 -5.33
C LYS A 97 -5.42 -14.48 -6.03
N GLY A 98 -5.90 -15.26 -6.97
CA GLY A 98 -7.08 -14.90 -7.74
C GLY A 98 -8.00 -16.09 -7.99
N THR A 99 -9.30 -15.85 -7.91
CA THR A 99 -10.33 -16.78 -8.38
C THR A 99 -10.96 -16.21 -9.64
N VAL A 100 -10.70 -16.86 -10.78
CA VAL A 100 -11.23 -16.44 -12.08
C VAL A 100 -12.02 -17.59 -12.67
N PRO A 101 -13.35 -17.52 -12.67
CA PRO A 101 -14.19 -18.52 -13.31
C PRO A 101 -13.84 -18.63 -14.79
N ILE A 102 -13.72 -19.85 -15.28
CA ILE A 102 -13.75 -20.11 -16.71
C ILE A 102 -15.23 -20.06 -17.11
N LEU A 103 -15.63 -19.12 -17.98
CA LEU A 103 -16.99 -19.12 -18.52
C LEU A 103 -17.24 -20.47 -19.23
N ARG A 104 -18.25 -21.21 -18.74
CA ARG A 104 -18.85 -22.32 -19.48
C ARG A 104 -19.61 -21.71 -20.66
N PHE A 105 -19.25 -22.13 -21.87
CA PHE A 105 -20.00 -21.81 -23.08
C PHE A 105 -21.46 -22.29 -22.90
N ASN A 106 -22.41 -21.37 -23.09
CA ASN A 106 -23.78 -21.71 -23.50
C ASN A 106 -23.84 -21.60 -25.02
#